data_AF-A0A382TFD2-F1
#
_entry.id   AF-A0A382TFD2-F1
#
_cell.length_a   1.000
_cell.length_b   1.000
_cell.length_c   1.000
_cell.angle_alpha   90.00
_cell.angle_beta   90.00
_cell.angle_gamma   90.00
#
_symmetry.space_group_name_H-M   'P 1'
#
loop_
_entity.id
_entity.type
_entity.pdbx_description
1 polymer ?
#
loop_
_entity_poly.entity_id
_entity_poly.type
_entity_poly.pdbx_seq_one_letter_code
_entity_poly.pdbx_strand_id
1 'polypeptide(L)'
;LLELFSLGIGKYNEADIKECARAFTGWTLGNAEYMSVRATKDSIWPYGRIAWHFEFQKEDHDSEEKEFLGEKGKFDGGEVVNIICKNRDAATFICSRLFQFFAADDIDNSVKEQVVEDMVDEYFKSDHEIRSVLRCLFNSQYFKSTECRYDRVKGPVELVVGAIKIAGSYNSPTLDIEQVAKICFFMGQGLLQPPTVEGWHE
;
A
#
# COMPACT_ATOMS: atom_id res chain seq x y z
N LEU A 1 10.17 -2.86 -3.32
CA LEU A 1 9.06 -3.33 -4.19
C LEU A 1 8.67 -4.75 -3.81
N LEU A 2 9.54 -5.74 -4.07
CA LEU A 2 9.23 -7.16 -3.91
C LEU A 2 8.91 -7.58 -2.47
N GLU A 3 9.82 -7.35 -1.53
CA GLU A 3 9.69 -7.89 -0.16
C GLU A 3 8.54 -7.25 0.62
N LEU A 4 8.65 -5.95 0.85
CA LEU A 4 7.81 -5.26 1.84
C LEU A 4 6.43 -4.86 1.32
N PHE A 5 6.28 -4.73 -0.01
CA PHE A 5 5.11 -4.08 -0.61
C PHE A 5 4.29 -4.98 -1.52
N SER A 6 4.80 -6.14 -1.93
CA SER A 6 4.08 -7.00 -2.86
C SER A 6 4.15 -8.48 -2.51
N LEU A 7 5.31 -9.14 -2.57
CA LEU A 7 5.43 -10.59 -2.54
C LEU A 7 5.72 -11.17 -1.15
N GLY A 8 6.31 -10.39 -0.24
CA GLY A 8 6.81 -10.92 1.02
C GLY A 8 8.19 -11.59 0.90
N ILE A 9 8.71 -12.04 2.04
CA ILE A 9 10.04 -12.65 2.15
C ILE A 9 10.04 -14.04 1.51
N GLY A 10 11.10 -14.36 0.75
CA GLY A 10 11.35 -15.70 0.23
C GLY A 10 10.55 -16.10 -1.02
N LYS A 11 9.83 -15.15 -1.63
CA LYS A 11 9.06 -15.34 -2.87
C LYS A 11 9.78 -14.90 -4.14
N TYR A 12 11.03 -14.48 -4.02
CA TYR A 12 11.91 -14.04 -5.10
C TYR A 12 13.35 -14.41 -4.73
N ASN A 13 14.25 -14.44 -5.72
CA ASN A 13 15.67 -14.71 -5.52
C ASN A 13 16.53 -13.49 -5.90
N GLU A 14 17.85 -13.57 -5.68
CA GLU A 14 18.78 -12.49 -6.01
C GLU A 14 18.80 -12.14 -7.51
N ALA A 15 18.58 -13.13 -8.39
CA ALA A 15 18.50 -12.87 -9.82
C ALA A 15 17.26 -12.01 -10.14
N ASP A 16 16.11 -12.29 -9.54
CA ASP A 16 14.91 -11.45 -9.70
C ASP A 16 15.17 -10.00 -9.27
N ILE A 17 15.95 -9.78 -8.20
CA ILE A 17 16.33 -8.43 -7.75
C ILE A 17 17.16 -7.72 -8.82
N LYS A 18 18.15 -8.41 -9.40
CA LYS A 18 19.02 -7.84 -10.44
C LYS A 18 18.25 -7.51 -11.71
N GLU A 19 17.41 -8.44 -12.18
CA GLU A 19 16.61 -8.26 -13.38
C GLU A 19 15.54 -7.17 -13.20
N CYS A 20 14.95 -7.08 -12.01
CA CYS A 20 14.08 -5.97 -11.62
C CYS A 20 14.84 -4.63 -11.69
N ALA A 21 16.03 -4.53 -11.08
CA ALA A 21 16.84 -3.31 -11.15
C ALA A 21 17.20 -2.91 -12.58
N ARG A 22 17.54 -3.88 -13.45
CA ARG A 22 17.78 -3.65 -14.88
C ARG A 22 16.53 -3.11 -15.57
N ALA A 23 15.34 -3.62 -15.27
CA ALA A 23 14.10 -3.15 -15.88
C ALA A 23 13.74 -1.70 -15.51
N PHE A 24 14.11 -1.24 -14.31
CA PHE A 24 13.91 0.14 -13.87
C PHE A 24 14.93 1.15 -14.43
N THR A 25 15.94 0.70 -15.17
CA THR A 25 16.83 1.63 -15.88
C THR A 25 16.04 2.48 -16.89
N GLY A 26 16.48 3.71 -17.12
CA GLY A 26 15.76 4.70 -17.94
C GLY A 26 14.60 5.42 -17.23
N TRP A 27 14.12 4.95 -16.07
CA TRP A 27 13.16 5.73 -15.25
C TRP A 27 13.88 6.90 -14.59
N THR A 28 13.48 8.13 -14.92
CA THR A 28 14.13 9.34 -14.42
C THR A 28 13.15 10.49 -14.20
N LEU A 29 13.70 11.60 -13.70
CA LEU A 29 12.96 12.81 -13.42
C LEU A 29 13.04 13.77 -14.61
N GLY A 30 11.92 13.94 -15.30
CA GLY A 30 11.77 14.91 -16.38
C GLY A 30 11.95 16.34 -15.88
N ASN A 31 12.69 17.14 -16.64
CA ASN A 31 12.98 18.55 -16.30
C ASN A 31 13.55 18.71 -14.88
N ALA A 32 14.63 17.96 -14.60
CA ALA A 32 15.27 17.91 -13.29
C ALA A 32 15.64 19.29 -12.72
N GLU A 33 16.08 20.23 -13.56
CA GLU A 33 16.39 21.60 -13.13
C GLU A 33 15.13 22.30 -12.57
N TYR A 34 14.01 22.25 -13.30
CA TYR A 34 12.75 22.81 -12.80
C TYR A 34 12.27 22.09 -11.53
N MET A 35 12.39 20.76 -11.48
CA MET A 35 12.01 20.00 -10.29
C MET A 35 12.87 20.34 -9.08
N SER A 36 14.17 20.63 -9.25
CA SER A 36 15.04 21.11 -8.17
C SER A 36 14.58 22.46 -7.60
N VAL A 37 14.08 23.37 -8.45
CA VAL A 37 13.51 24.64 -8.01
C VAL A 37 12.19 24.44 -7.25
N ARG A 38 11.38 23.43 -7.61
CA ARG A 38 10.18 23.08 -6.84
C ARG A 38 10.53 22.45 -5.49
N ALA A 39 11.50 21.54 -5.48
CA ALA A 39 12.01 20.86 -4.29
C ALA A 39 12.62 21.81 -3.25
N THR A 40 13.16 22.95 -3.67
CA THR A 40 13.66 23.97 -2.75
C THR A 40 12.56 24.88 -2.18
N LYS A 41 11.40 24.96 -2.83
CA LYS A 41 10.27 25.80 -2.43
C LYS A 41 9.17 25.06 -1.67
N ASP A 42 9.16 23.73 -1.76
CA ASP A 42 8.14 22.86 -1.16
C ASP A 42 8.81 21.66 -0.49
N SER A 43 8.06 20.90 0.30
CA SER A 43 8.59 19.74 1.01
C SER A 43 8.83 18.57 0.05
N ILE A 44 10.05 18.03 0.05
CA ILE A 44 10.39 16.77 -0.64
C ILE A 44 9.97 15.52 0.15
N TRP A 45 9.41 15.69 1.34
CA TRP A 45 8.88 14.59 2.13
C TRP A 45 7.64 13.98 1.45
N PRO A 46 7.29 12.71 1.72
CA PRO A 46 6.29 11.94 0.97
C PRO A 46 4.90 12.58 0.86
N TYR A 47 4.58 13.55 1.70
CA TYR A 47 3.29 14.26 1.75
C TYR A 47 3.39 15.72 1.29
N GLY A 48 4.45 16.09 0.56
CA GLY A 48 4.61 17.40 -0.07
C GLY A 48 3.67 17.63 -1.26
N ARG A 49 3.59 18.87 -1.75
CA ARG A 49 2.72 19.22 -2.90
C ARG A 49 3.43 19.13 -4.24
N ILE A 50 4.63 18.56 -4.26
CA ILE A 50 5.44 18.42 -5.47
C ILE A 50 4.86 17.29 -6.31
N ALA A 51 4.22 17.65 -7.42
CA ALA A 51 3.95 16.72 -8.51
C ALA A 51 5.26 16.52 -9.28
N TRP A 52 5.98 15.44 -8.97
CA TRP A 52 7.20 15.05 -9.67
C TRP A 52 6.88 14.67 -11.12
N HIS A 53 7.75 15.09 -12.04
CA HIS A 53 7.59 14.81 -13.46
C HIS A 53 8.38 13.56 -13.83
N PHE A 54 7.67 12.46 -14.09
CA PHE A 54 8.28 11.23 -14.57
C PHE A 54 8.68 11.36 -16.05
N GLU A 55 9.85 10.83 -16.39
CA GLU A 55 10.33 10.68 -17.77
C GLU A 55 10.98 9.30 -17.95
N PHE A 56 10.79 8.69 -19.12
CA PHE A 56 11.47 7.47 -19.51
C PHE A 56 12.50 7.77 -20.61
N GLN A 57 13.78 7.58 -20.30
CA GLN A 57 14.90 7.76 -21.22
C GLN A 57 15.34 6.41 -21.77
N LYS A 58 15.11 6.20 -23.07
CA LYS A 58 15.32 4.91 -23.74
C LYS A 58 16.81 4.58 -23.86
N GLU A 59 17.64 5.58 -24.04
CA GLU A 59 19.09 5.52 -24.14
C GLU A 59 19.77 5.05 -22.84
N ASP A 60 19.14 5.33 -21.70
CA ASP A 60 19.59 4.91 -20.37
C ASP A 60 18.94 3.60 -19.92
N HIS A 61 18.06 3.02 -20.74
CA HIS A 61 17.37 1.77 -20.46
C HIS A 61 18.13 0.56 -21.04
N ASP A 62 18.41 -0.41 -20.18
CA ASP A 62 18.86 -1.73 -20.57
C ASP A 62 17.71 -2.47 -21.28
N SER A 63 17.80 -2.55 -22.61
CA SER A 63 16.79 -3.18 -23.47
C SER A 63 17.14 -4.63 -23.86
N GLU A 64 18.07 -5.26 -23.15
CA GLU A 64 18.34 -6.68 -23.29
C GLU A 64 17.20 -7.53 -22.69
N GLU A 65 17.21 -8.81 -23.06
CA GLU A 65 16.27 -9.80 -22.54
C GLU A 65 16.57 -10.08 -21.06
N LYS A 66 15.51 -10.14 -20.26
CA LYS A 66 15.53 -10.35 -18.81
C LYS A 66 14.64 -11.53 -18.47
N GLU A 67 14.97 -12.23 -17.39
CA GLU A 67 14.15 -13.30 -16.82
C GLU A 67 13.73 -12.90 -15.41
N PHE A 68 12.45 -12.62 -15.21
CA PHE A 68 11.94 -12.08 -13.95
C PHE A 68 10.70 -12.86 -13.52
N LEU A 69 10.74 -13.46 -12.32
CA LEU A 69 9.68 -14.30 -11.75
C LEU A 69 9.18 -15.39 -12.71
N GLY A 70 10.08 -15.93 -13.54
CA GLY A 70 9.80 -16.98 -14.52
C GLY A 70 9.27 -16.48 -15.87
N GLU A 71 9.01 -15.18 -16.04
CA GLU A 71 8.69 -14.58 -17.34
C GLU A 71 9.97 -14.10 -18.05
N LYS A 72 10.01 -14.19 -19.38
CA LYS A 72 11.14 -13.74 -20.22
C LYS A 72 10.71 -12.66 -21.18
N GLY A 73 11.50 -11.60 -21.28
CA GLY A 73 11.20 -10.49 -22.17
C GLY A 73 12.11 -9.30 -21.97
N LYS A 74 11.93 -8.27 -22.79
CA LYS A 74 12.69 -7.02 -22.72
C LYS A 74 11.98 -6.03 -21.81
N PHE A 75 11.90 -6.39 -20.52
CA PHE A 75 11.03 -5.70 -19.58
C PHE A 75 11.52 -4.30 -19.22
N ASP A 76 10.59 -3.35 -19.16
CA ASP A 76 10.73 -2.09 -18.44
C ASP A 76 10.12 -2.16 -17.02
N GLY A 77 10.26 -1.09 -16.24
CA GLY A 77 9.73 -1.02 -14.88
C GLY A 77 8.20 -1.19 -14.79
N GLY A 78 7.46 -0.79 -15.82
CA GLY A 78 6.00 -0.95 -15.87
C GLY A 78 5.61 -2.40 -16.10
N GLU A 79 6.32 -3.08 -17.00
CA GLU A 79 6.13 -4.52 -17.25
C GLU A 79 6.51 -5.35 -16.01
N VAL A 80 7.57 -5.00 -15.30
CA VAL A 80 7.92 -5.65 -14.01
C VAL A 80 6.80 -5.49 -12.98
N VAL A 81 6.21 -4.30 -12.85
CA VAL A 81 5.05 -4.09 -11.96
C VAL A 81 3.87 -4.96 -12.38
N ASN A 82 3.60 -5.07 -13.69
CA ASN A 82 2.53 -5.94 -14.19
C ASN A 82 2.78 -7.42 -13.89
N ILE A 83 4.02 -7.91 -14.02
CA ILE A 83 4.39 -9.29 -13.68
C ILE A 83 4.17 -9.56 -12.19
N ILE A 84 4.56 -8.61 -11.33
CA ILE A 84 4.31 -8.72 -9.88
C ILE A 84 2.80 -8.78 -9.60
N CYS A 85 2.00 -7.91 -10.22
CA CYS A 85 0.54 -7.88 -10.01
C CYS A 85 -0.17 -9.16 -10.44
N LYS A 86 0.37 -9.90 -11.43
CA LYS A 86 -0.14 -11.21 -11.86
C LYS A 86 0.20 -12.35 -10.89
N ASN A 87 1.18 -12.15 -10.02
CA ASN A 87 1.60 -13.20 -9.09
C ASN A 87 0.55 -13.38 -7.98
N ARG A 88 0.10 -14.62 -7.75
CA ARG A 88 -0.85 -14.93 -6.68
C ARG A 88 -0.33 -14.53 -5.30
N ASP A 89 0.97 -14.67 -5.04
CA ASP A 89 1.56 -14.24 -3.77
C ASP A 89 1.37 -12.73 -3.53
N ALA A 90 1.44 -11.90 -4.59
CA ALA A 90 1.18 -10.48 -4.48
C ALA A 90 -0.29 -10.19 -4.15
N ALA A 91 -1.21 -10.89 -4.81
CA ALA A 91 -2.64 -10.80 -4.52
C ALA A 91 -2.94 -11.22 -3.08
N THR A 92 -2.39 -12.34 -2.62
CA THR A 92 -2.56 -12.84 -1.24
C THR A 92 -2.03 -11.85 -0.23
N PHE A 93 -0.87 -11.25 -0.46
CA PHE A 93 -0.32 -10.23 0.42
C PHE A 93 -1.24 -8.99 0.51
N ILE A 94 -1.64 -8.43 -0.62
CA ILE A 94 -2.50 -7.23 -0.67
C ILE A 94 -3.85 -7.53 -0.02
N CYS A 95 -4.51 -8.64 -0.38
CA CYS A 95 -5.80 -9.03 0.18
C CYS A 95 -5.71 -9.29 1.69
N SER A 96 -4.64 -9.94 2.17
CA SER A 96 -4.39 -10.14 3.61
C SER A 96 -4.27 -8.81 4.34
N ARG A 97 -3.48 -7.86 3.83
CA ARG A 97 -3.32 -6.54 4.47
C ARG A 97 -4.61 -5.72 4.45
N LEU A 98 -5.39 -5.78 3.38
CA LEU A 98 -6.71 -5.12 3.31
C LEU A 98 -7.70 -5.77 4.29
N PHE A 99 -7.73 -7.09 4.36
CA PHE A 99 -8.54 -7.81 5.33
C PHE A 99 -8.16 -7.40 6.75
N GLN A 100 -6.86 -7.40 7.07
CA GLN A 100 -6.38 -7.04 8.39
C GLN A 100 -6.77 -5.61 8.78
N PHE A 101 -6.61 -4.69 7.85
CA PHE A 101 -6.93 -3.30 8.06
C PHE A 101 -8.43 -3.08 8.31
N PHE A 102 -9.33 -3.82 7.68
CA PHE A 102 -10.77 -3.54 7.74
C PHE A 102 -11.59 -4.48 8.63
N ALA A 103 -11.14 -5.71 8.88
CA ALA A 103 -11.98 -6.78 9.44
C ALA A 103 -11.47 -7.36 10.77
N ALA A 104 -10.20 -7.78 10.86
CA ALA A 104 -9.62 -8.41 12.05
C ALA A 104 -8.09 -8.33 12.08
N ASP A 105 -7.45 -8.35 13.25
CA ASP A 105 -5.98 -8.17 13.32
C ASP A 105 -5.18 -9.37 12.76
N ASP A 106 -5.76 -10.57 12.78
CA ASP A 106 -5.14 -11.81 12.32
C ASP A 106 -6.01 -12.57 11.29
N ILE A 107 -5.43 -13.62 10.72
CA ILE A 107 -6.05 -14.55 9.76
C ILE A 107 -5.80 -15.98 10.27
N ASP A 108 -6.26 -16.26 11.50
CA ASP A 108 -5.86 -17.44 12.26
C ASP A 108 -6.78 -18.67 12.13
N ASN A 109 -7.87 -18.54 11.37
CA ASN A 109 -8.86 -19.60 11.23
C ASN A 109 -9.38 -19.73 9.79
N SER A 110 -9.94 -20.91 9.50
CA SER A 110 -10.38 -21.29 8.16
C SER A 110 -11.46 -20.37 7.57
N VAL A 111 -12.28 -19.72 8.40
CA VAL A 111 -13.30 -18.78 7.92
C VAL A 111 -12.63 -17.50 7.43
N LYS A 112 -11.69 -16.94 8.19
CA LYS A 112 -10.92 -15.74 7.80
C LYS A 112 -10.05 -16.04 6.56
N GLU A 113 -9.36 -17.18 6.55
CA GLU A 113 -8.57 -17.64 5.40
C GLU A 113 -9.42 -17.74 4.13
N GLN A 114 -10.62 -18.30 4.22
CA GLN A 114 -11.52 -18.42 3.07
C GLN A 114 -11.96 -17.06 2.53
N VAL A 115 -12.21 -16.06 3.38
CA VAL A 115 -12.57 -14.71 2.92
C VAL A 115 -11.41 -14.06 2.18
N VAL A 116 -10.18 -14.23 2.66
CA VAL A 116 -8.99 -13.73 1.96
C VAL A 116 -8.81 -14.44 0.61
N GLU A 117 -9.06 -15.75 0.55
CA GLU A 117 -9.01 -16.49 -0.72
C GLU A 117 -10.08 -15.99 -1.70
N ASP A 118 -11.31 -15.76 -1.25
CA ASP A 118 -12.38 -15.17 -2.06
C ASP A 118 -12.01 -13.76 -2.58
N MET A 119 -11.29 -12.97 -1.76
CA MET A 119 -10.75 -11.67 -2.16
C MET A 119 -9.66 -11.80 -3.22
N VAL A 120 -8.76 -12.78 -3.11
CA VAL A 120 -7.71 -13.07 -4.09
C VAL A 120 -8.31 -13.52 -5.43
N ASP A 121 -9.33 -14.36 -5.40
CA ASP A 121 -10.00 -14.80 -6.61
C ASP A 121 -10.74 -13.64 -7.30
N GLU A 122 -11.38 -12.76 -6.53
CA GLU A 122 -11.99 -11.54 -7.07
C GLU A 122 -10.94 -10.56 -7.62
N TYR A 123 -9.76 -10.47 -7.00
CA TYR A 123 -8.66 -9.67 -7.51
C TYR A 123 -8.29 -10.07 -8.95
N PHE A 124 -8.14 -11.37 -9.24
CA PHE A 124 -7.85 -11.81 -10.61
C PHE A 124 -9.05 -11.71 -11.55
N LYS A 125 -10.25 -12.02 -11.07
CA LYS A 125 -11.48 -11.97 -11.88
C LYS A 125 -11.84 -10.55 -12.33
N SER A 126 -11.51 -9.56 -11.52
CA SER A 126 -11.79 -8.13 -11.79
C SER A 126 -10.67 -7.41 -12.53
N ASP A 127 -9.64 -8.13 -12.98
CA ASP A 127 -8.43 -7.54 -13.56
C ASP A 127 -7.72 -6.60 -12.57
N HIS A 128 -7.45 -7.12 -11.37
CA HIS A 128 -6.63 -6.49 -10.32
C HIS A 128 -7.29 -5.24 -9.67
N GLU A 129 -8.63 -5.17 -9.64
CA GLU A 129 -9.37 -3.98 -9.22
C GLU A 129 -9.67 -3.95 -7.71
N ILE A 130 -9.04 -3.02 -6.99
CA ILE A 130 -9.12 -2.94 -5.52
C ILE A 130 -10.54 -2.63 -5.01
N ARG A 131 -11.35 -1.83 -5.72
CA ARG A 131 -12.74 -1.58 -5.30
C ARG A 131 -13.56 -2.88 -5.39
N SER A 132 -13.33 -3.76 -6.35
CA SER A 132 -14.00 -5.07 -6.42
C SER A 132 -13.59 -5.96 -5.25
N VAL A 133 -12.29 -6.02 -4.93
CA VAL A 133 -11.76 -6.74 -3.77
C VAL A 133 -12.39 -6.26 -2.46
N LEU A 134 -12.44 -4.94 -2.24
CA LEU A 134 -13.07 -4.37 -1.03
C LEU A 134 -14.59 -4.63 -1.00
N ARG A 135 -15.25 -4.61 -2.17
CA ARG A 135 -16.66 -4.98 -2.27
C ARG A 135 -16.88 -6.44 -1.89
N CYS A 136 -15.97 -7.35 -2.28
CA CYS A 136 -16.00 -8.75 -1.85
C CYS A 136 -15.94 -8.84 -0.32
N LEU A 137 -14.93 -8.23 0.30
CA LEU A 137 -14.75 -8.20 1.76
C LEU A 137 -15.99 -7.68 2.49
N PHE A 138 -16.45 -6.47 2.15
CA PHE A 138 -17.57 -5.82 2.86
C PHE A 138 -18.91 -6.54 2.65
N ASN A 139 -19.02 -7.41 1.65
CA ASN A 139 -20.21 -8.22 1.42
C ASN A 139 -20.11 -9.66 1.91
N SER A 140 -18.92 -10.10 2.36
CA SER A 140 -18.71 -11.44 2.93
C SER A 140 -19.61 -11.70 4.14
N GLN A 141 -19.91 -12.97 4.40
CA GLN A 141 -20.71 -13.37 5.57
C GLN A 141 -19.95 -13.09 6.88
N TYR A 142 -18.64 -13.31 6.87
CA TYR A 142 -17.77 -13.02 8.02
C TYR A 142 -17.82 -11.54 8.41
N PHE A 143 -17.67 -10.61 7.45
CA PHE A 143 -17.71 -9.17 7.76
C PHE A 143 -19.05 -8.71 8.36
N LYS A 144 -20.15 -9.42 8.06
CA LYS A 144 -21.49 -9.15 8.59
C LYS A 144 -21.80 -9.93 9.87
N SER A 145 -20.93 -10.86 10.25
CA SER A 145 -21.14 -11.75 11.38
C SER A 145 -20.97 -11.01 12.71
N THR A 146 -21.40 -11.65 13.80
CA THR A 146 -21.08 -11.16 15.15
C THR A 146 -19.63 -11.42 15.54
N GLU A 147 -18.95 -12.35 14.86
CA GLU A 147 -17.55 -12.73 15.14
C GLU A 147 -16.60 -11.61 14.70
N CYS A 148 -16.82 -10.99 13.54
CA CYS A 148 -16.03 -9.84 13.09
C CYS A 148 -16.18 -8.61 14.02
N ARG A 149 -17.24 -8.55 14.84
CA ARG A 149 -17.41 -7.42 15.77
C ARG A 149 -16.34 -7.49 16.86
N TYR A 150 -15.54 -6.43 16.92
CA TYR A 150 -14.45 -6.28 17.88
C TYR A 150 -13.23 -7.18 17.63
N ASP A 151 -13.15 -7.82 16.45
CA ASP A 151 -12.01 -8.68 16.07
C ASP A 151 -10.80 -7.87 15.56
N ARG A 152 -10.97 -6.55 15.39
CA ARG A 152 -9.91 -5.58 15.06
C ARG A 152 -9.78 -4.55 16.18
N VAL A 153 -8.58 -4.39 16.73
CA VAL A 153 -8.29 -3.37 17.73
C VAL A 153 -8.15 -2.00 17.05
N LYS A 154 -8.77 -0.97 17.64
CA LYS A 154 -8.66 0.40 17.11
C LYS A 154 -7.28 0.98 17.40
N GLY A 155 -6.64 1.51 16.36
CA GLY A 155 -5.45 2.32 16.52
C GLY A 155 -5.75 3.65 17.24
N PRO A 156 -4.72 4.33 17.79
CA PRO A 156 -4.90 5.60 18.51
C PRO A 156 -5.71 6.65 17.75
N VAL A 157 -5.48 6.82 16.45
CA VAL A 157 -6.21 7.79 15.62
C VAL A 157 -7.70 7.46 15.55
N GLU A 158 -8.04 6.19 15.33
CA GLU A 158 -9.44 5.76 15.24
C GLU A 158 -10.17 5.89 16.58
N LEU A 159 -9.47 5.62 17.68
CA LEU A 159 -10.00 5.78 19.03
C LEU A 159 -10.32 7.26 19.32
N VAL A 160 -9.36 8.16 19.07
CA VAL A 160 -9.54 9.61 19.30
C VAL A 160 -10.65 10.18 18.41
N VAL A 161 -10.62 9.87 17.10
CA VAL A 161 -11.66 10.33 16.16
C VAL A 161 -13.04 9.76 16.54
N GLY A 162 -13.10 8.50 16.97
CA GLY A 162 -14.32 7.87 17.45
C GLY A 162 -14.90 8.57 18.68
N ALA A 163 -14.07 8.87 19.68
CA ALA A 163 -14.47 9.57 20.89
C ALA A 163 -15.00 10.99 20.57
N ILE A 164 -14.32 11.73 19.69
CA ILE A 164 -14.76 13.06 19.25
C ILE A 164 -16.12 13.02 18.57
N LYS A 165 -16.31 12.06 17.65
CA LYS A 165 -17.60 11.88 16.95
C LYS A 165 -18.74 11.57 17.92
N ILE A 166 -18.50 10.71 18.92
CA ILE A 166 -19.50 10.36 19.94
C ILE A 166 -19.82 11.57 20.83
N ALA A 167 -18.81 12.36 21.20
CA ALA A 167 -18.99 13.57 21.99
C ALA A 167 -19.73 14.70 21.23
N GLY A 168 -19.84 14.60 19.90
CA GLY A 168 -20.49 15.61 19.07
C GLY A 168 -19.69 16.92 18.95
N SER A 169 -18.39 16.88 19.22
CA SER A 169 -17.48 18.03 19.12
C SER A 169 -16.82 18.08 17.73
N TYR A 170 -16.26 19.24 17.35
CA TYR A 170 -15.53 19.41 16.08
C TYR A 170 -16.36 19.16 14.81
N ASN A 171 -17.66 19.51 14.82
CA ASN A 171 -18.54 19.41 13.64
C ASN A 171 -18.26 20.47 12.55
N SER A 172 -17.34 21.39 12.82
CA SER A 172 -16.84 22.40 11.89
C SER A 172 -15.33 22.52 12.06
N PRO A 173 -14.57 22.98 11.04
CA PRO A 173 -13.14 23.21 11.17
C PRO A 173 -12.85 24.17 12.33
N THR A 174 -11.99 23.76 13.27
CA THR A 174 -11.51 24.60 14.38
C THR A 174 -10.00 24.50 14.48
N LEU A 175 -9.35 25.53 15.01
CA LEU A 175 -7.89 25.51 15.26
C LEU A 175 -7.50 24.50 16.34
N ASP A 176 -8.42 24.19 17.26
CA ASP A 176 -8.20 23.21 18.33
C ASP A 176 -7.95 21.77 17.81
N ILE A 177 -8.23 21.50 16.53
CA ILE A 177 -7.93 20.22 15.90
C ILE A 177 -6.43 19.88 15.95
N GLU A 178 -5.55 20.88 16.03
CA GLU A 178 -4.11 20.65 16.24
C GLU A 178 -3.82 19.96 17.58
N GLN A 179 -4.59 20.27 18.63
CA GLN A 179 -4.44 19.62 19.93
C GLN A 179 -4.85 18.15 19.85
N VAL A 180 -5.92 17.85 19.10
CA VAL A 180 -6.36 16.49 18.82
C VAL A 180 -5.27 15.69 18.08
N ALA A 181 -4.66 16.28 17.05
CA ALA A 181 -3.57 15.63 16.32
C ALA A 181 -2.36 15.33 17.22
N LYS A 182 -2.02 16.24 18.16
CA LYS A 182 -0.96 16.03 19.15
C LYS A 182 -1.29 14.87 20.11
N ILE A 183 -2.56 14.70 20.49
CA ILE A 183 -2.96 13.55 21.32
C ILE A 183 -2.69 12.24 20.59
N CYS A 184 -3.07 12.12 19.31
CA CYS A 184 -2.75 10.93 18.51
C CYS A 184 -1.24 10.67 18.46
N PHE A 185 -0.44 11.72 18.29
CA PHE A 185 1.03 11.64 18.31
C PHE A 185 1.57 11.13 19.65
N PHE A 186 1.10 11.66 20.79
CA PHE A 186 1.52 11.20 22.11
C PHE A 186 1.10 9.75 22.43
N MET A 187 0.08 9.25 21.76
CA MET A 187 -0.34 7.85 21.81
C MET A 187 0.45 6.95 20.84
N GLY A 188 1.44 7.48 20.13
CA GLY A 188 2.33 6.73 19.24
C GLY A 188 1.92 6.74 17.76
N GLN A 189 0.81 7.39 17.39
CA GLN A 189 0.33 7.43 16.00
C GLN A 189 0.16 8.88 15.51
N GLY A 190 1.27 9.53 15.18
CA GLY A 190 1.27 10.86 14.55
C GLY A 190 0.65 10.82 13.16
N LEU A 191 -0.24 11.76 12.82
CA LEU A 191 -0.84 11.79 11.48
C LEU A 191 0.23 12.08 10.40
N LEU A 192 0.24 11.29 9.32
CA LEU A 192 1.19 11.44 8.20
C LEU A 192 2.66 11.38 8.62
N GLN A 193 2.95 10.70 9.72
CA GLN A 193 4.30 10.57 10.27
C GLN A 193 4.57 9.12 10.72
N PRO A 194 4.59 8.14 9.80
CA PRO A 194 4.93 6.78 10.16
C PRO A 194 6.42 6.70 10.58
N PRO A 195 6.76 5.87 11.58
CA PRO A 195 8.13 5.74 12.06
C PRO A 195 9.07 5.09 11.03
N THR A 196 8.55 4.22 10.15
CA THR A 196 9.33 3.54 9.11
C THR A 196 8.55 3.51 7.78
N VAL A 197 9.20 3.01 6.73
CA VAL A 197 8.56 2.75 5.43
C VAL A 197 7.49 1.65 5.51
N GLU A 198 7.46 0.87 6.58
CA GLU A 198 6.46 -0.18 6.84
C GLU A 198 5.17 0.38 7.46
N GLY A 199 5.20 1.64 7.91
CA GLY A 199 4.07 2.28 8.59
C GLY A 199 4.25 2.34 10.11
N TRP A 200 3.13 2.36 10.83
CA TRP A 200 3.11 2.22 12.29
C TRP A 200 3.11 0.74 12.66
N HIS A 201 3.92 0.37 13.65
CA HIS A 201 3.91 -0.99 14.19
C HIS A 201 2.61 -1.21 14.98
N GLU A 202 1.90 -2.29 14.66
CA GLU A 202 0.71 -2.79 15.36
C GLU A 202 1.09 -3.61 16.59
#